data_AF-E1K0I2-F1
#
_entry.id   AF-E1K0I2-F1
#
_cell.length_a   1.000
_cell.length_b   1.000
_cell.length_c   1.000
_cell.angle_alpha   90.00
_cell.angle_beta   90.00
_cell.angle_gamma   90.00
#
_symmetry.space_group_name_H-M   'P 1'
#
loop_
_entity.id
_entity.type
_entity.pdbx_description
1 polymer ?
#
loop_
_entity_poly.entity_id
_entity_poly.type
_entity_poly.pdbx_seq_one_letter_code
_entity_poly.pdbx_strand_id
1 'polypeptide(L)'
;MLSLRYAMVLFVLYFMFFWLFYRFYFRPRIYLLLLAEHSYMDHYIDKLPHMCDRPDERLGMIEFMLAKRKRFVRTMRQFVFTATAVYVALLIIGATL
;
A
#
# COMPACT_ATOMS: atom_id res chain seq x y z
N MET A 1 31.64 12.60 -8.68
CA MET A 1 31.39 13.12 -7.31
C MET A 1 29.94 13.58 -7.28
N LEU A 2 29.07 12.93 -6.50
CA LEU A 2 27.65 13.28 -6.49
C LEU A 2 27.46 14.71 -5.96
N SER A 3 26.88 15.59 -6.77
CA SER A 3 26.55 16.94 -6.33
C SER A 3 25.52 16.89 -5.20
N LEU A 4 25.81 17.57 -4.08
CA LEU A 4 24.89 17.67 -2.94
C LEU A 4 23.50 18.19 -3.37
N ARG A 5 23.46 19.13 -4.34
CA ARG A 5 22.21 19.67 -4.88
C ARG A 5 21.39 18.60 -5.60
N TYR A 6 22.04 17.76 -6.40
CA TYR A 6 21.38 16.68 -7.12
C TYR A 6 20.77 15.64 -6.15
N ALA A 7 21.55 15.24 -5.14
CA ALA A 7 21.08 14.33 -4.10
C ALA A 7 19.88 14.89 -3.32
N MET A 8 19.92 16.17 -2.94
CA MET A 8 18.79 16.82 -2.25
C MET A 8 17.54 16.88 -3.11
N VAL A 9 17.65 17.24 -4.39
CA VAL A 9 16.50 17.31 -5.30
C VAL A 9 15.86 15.93 -5.46
N LEU A 10 16.65 14.87 -5.68
CA LEU A 10 16.14 13.51 -5.77
C LEU A 10 15.46 13.06 -4.47
N PHE A 11 16.03 13.40 -3.32
CA PHE A 11 15.44 13.07 -2.03
C PHE A 11 14.08 13.74 -1.82
N VAL A 12 13.96 15.03 -2.14
CA VAL A 12 12.69 15.76 -2.02
C VAL A 12 11.64 15.18 -2.98
N LEU A 13 12.02 14.86 -4.22
CA LEU A 13 11.11 14.23 -5.19
C LEU A 13 10.65 12.85 -4.72
N TYR A 14 11.58 12.03 -4.23
CA TYR A 14 11.28 10.72 -3.65
C TYR A 14 10.30 10.85 -2.48
N PHE A 15 10.55 11.78 -1.56
CA PHE A 15 9.68 12.03 -0.42
C PHE A 15 8.29 12.51 -0.86
N MET A 16 8.19 13.46 -1.79
CA MET A 16 6.92 13.94 -2.33
C MET A 16 6.13 12.81 -3.00
N PHE A 17 6.79 11.96 -3.77
CA PHE A 17 6.16 10.82 -4.43
C PHE A 17 5.58 9.83 -3.40
N PHE A 18 6.33 9.50 -2.35
CA PHE A 18 5.86 8.68 -1.24
C PHE A 18 4.71 9.33 -0.48
N TRP A 19 4.78 10.64 -0.23
CA TRP A 19 3.73 11.40 0.44
C TRP A 19 2.42 11.38 -0.34
N LEU A 20 2.47 11.64 -1.65
CA LEU A 20 1.30 11.58 -2.54
C LEU A 20 0.70 10.18 -2.55
N PHE A 21 1.53 9.16 -2.69
CA PHE A 21 1.08 7.77 -2.64
C PHE A 21 0.42 7.41 -1.29
N TYR A 22 1.03 7.84 -0.19
CA TYR A 22 0.47 7.66 1.14
C TYR A 22 -0.92 8.32 1.25
N ARG A 23 -1.04 9.58 0.83
CA ARG A 23 -2.28 10.34 0.99
C ARG A 23 -3.42 9.84 0.10
N PHE A 24 -3.14 9.54 -1.17
CA PHE A 24 -4.18 9.19 -2.14
C PHE A 24 -4.49 7.70 -2.20
N TYR A 25 -3.50 6.82 -1.97
CA TYR A 25 -3.67 5.37 -2.12
C TYR A 25 -3.71 4.65 -0.76
N PHE A 26 -2.73 4.89 0.12
CA PHE A 26 -2.58 4.12 1.36
C PHE A 26 -3.61 4.50 2.42
N ARG A 27 -3.74 5.79 2.73
CA ARG A 27 -4.59 6.28 3.83
C ARG A 27 -6.06 5.83 3.72
N PRO A 28 -6.73 5.90 2.57
CA PRO A 28 -8.11 5.43 2.45
C PRO A 28 -8.25 3.92 2.59
N ARG A 29 -7.16 3.15 2.43
CA ARG A 29 -7.14 1.68 2.37
C ARG A 29 -6.49 1.04 3.58
N ILE A 30 -6.16 1.83 4.61
CA ILE A 30 -5.49 1.34 5.83
C ILE A 30 -6.33 0.28 6.55
N TYR A 31 -7.66 0.34 6.42
CA TYR A 31 -8.58 -0.67 6.96
C TYR A 31 -8.32 -2.09 6.44
N LEU A 32 -7.76 -2.22 5.22
CA LEU A 32 -7.35 -3.52 4.65
C LEU A 32 -6.24 -4.20 5.46
N LEU A 33 -5.46 -3.44 6.23
CA LEU A 33 -4.46 -4.03 7.13
C LEU A 33 -5.11 -4.61 8.39
N LEU A 34 -6.13 -3.94 8.93
CA LEU A 34 -6.90 -4.38 10.11
C LEU A 34 -7.71 -5.65 9.83
N LEU A 35 -8.10 -5.88 8.57
CA LEU A 35 -8.71 -7.12 8.09
C LEU A 35 -7.82 -8.37 8.22
N ALA A 36 -6.58 -8.23 8.71
CA ALA A 36 -5.78 -9.38 9.13
C ALA A 36 -6.29 -10.01 10.44
N GLU A 37 -6.99 -9.24 11.27
CA GLU A 37 -7.47 -9.67 12.57
C GLU A 37 -8.85 -10.32 12.40
N HIS A 38 -8.98 -11.58 12.87
CA HIS A 38 -10.25 -12.31 12.78
C HIS A 38 -11.39 -11.58 13.51
N SER A 39 -11.10 -11.02 14.69
CA SER A 39 -12.04 -10.20 15.48
C SER A 39 -12.56 -9.00 14.69
N TYR A 40 -11.69 -8.32 13.94
CA TYR A 40 -12.04 -7.15 13.15
C TYR A 40 -12.81 -7.54 11.88
N MET A 41 -12.45 -8.64 11.23
CA MET A 41 -13.16 -9.18 10.07
C MET A 41 -14.60 -9.54 10.43
N ASP A 42 -14.81 -10.29 11.52
CA ASP A 42 -16.16 -10.66 11.98
C ASP A 42 -16.96 -9.42 12.37
N HIS A 43 -16.37 -8.50 13.15
CA HIS A 43 -17.03 -7.24 13.51
C HIS A 43 -17.41 -6.39 12.29
N TYR A 44 -16.58 -6.37 11.24
CA TYR A 44 -16.86 -5.63 10.01
C TYR A 44 -18.01 -6.27 9.21
N ILE A 45 -18.06 -7.60 9.18
CA ILE A 45 -19.11 -8.36 8.49
C ILE A 45 -20.45 -8.23 9.21
N ASP A 46 -20.45 -8.29 10.54
CA ASP A 46 -21.67 -8.15 11.34
C ASP A 46 -22.27 -6.73 11.21
N LYS A 47 -21.45 -5.75 10.83
CA LYS A 47 -21.89 -4.38 10.56
C LYS A 47 -22.48 -4.19 9.15
N LEU A 48 -22.40 -5.21 8.28
CA LEU A 48 -23.01 -5.20 6.95
C LEU A 48 -24.43 -5.80 7.02
N PRO A 49 -25.49 -4.97 7.02
CA PRO A 49 -26.86 -5.45 7.24
C PRO A 49 -27.36 -6.43 6.16
N HIS A 50 -26.71 -6.46 5.00
CA HIS A 50 -27.06 -7.34 3.87
C HIS A 50 -26.49 -8.76 4.01
N MET A 51 -25.58 -8.98 4.97
CA MET A 51 -24.85 -10.24 5.17
C MET A 51 -25.39 -11.08 6.33
N CYS A 52 -26.23 -10.51 7.20
CA CYS A 52 -26.78 -11.22 8.37
C CYS A 52 -27.64 -12.43 7.99
N ASP A 53 -28.39 -12.36 6.89
CA ASP A 53 -29.37 -13.39 6.51
C ASP A 53 -28.81 -14.46 5.55
N ARG A 54 -27.52 -14.39 5.19
CA ARG A 54 -26.90 -15.25 4.15
C ARG A 54 -25.54 -15.81 4.60
N PRO A 55 -25.54 -16.87 5.43
CA PRO A 55 -24.31 -17.47 5.96
C PRO A 55 -23.38 -18.01 4.85
N ASP A 56 -23.95 -18.49 3.75
CA ASP A 56 -23.20 -19.05 2.62
C ASP A 56 -22.41 -17.96 1.86
N GLU A 57 -22.95 -16.74 1.77
CA GLU A 57 -22.30 -15.58 1.15
C GLU A 57 -21.23 -14.96 2.06
N ARG A 58 -21.31 -15.21 3.38
CA ARG A 58 -20.36 -14.70 4.39
C ARG A 58 -18.95 -15.20 4.13
N LEU A 59 -18.80 -16.50 3.85
CA LEU A 59 -17.51 -17.12 3.50
C LEU A 59 -16.92 -16.51 2.22
N GLY A 60 -17.73 -16.34 1.18
CA GLY A 60 -17.30 -15.71 -0.08
C GLY A 60 -16.85 -14.25 0.10
N MET A 61 -17.51 -13.49 0.98
CA MET A 61 -17.12 -12.12 1.30
C MET A 61 -15.80 -12.06 2.07
N ILE A 62 -15.58 -12.97 3.03
CA ILE A 62 -14.30 -13.10 3.74
C ILE A 62 -13.17 -13.36 2.75
N GLU A 63 -13.35 -14.34 1.86
CA GLU A 63 -12.36 -14.67 0.82
C GLU A 63 -12.08 -13.48 -0.10
N PHE A 64 -13.12 -12.77 -0.54
CA PHE A 64 -13.00 -11.56 -1.35
C PHE A 64 -12.19 -10.47 -0.63
N MET A 65 -12.47 -10.22 0.65
CA MET A 65 -11.79 -9.21 1.45
C MET A 65 -10.32 -9.58 1.71
N LEU A 66 -10.03 -10.86 1.97
CA LEU A 66 -8.67 -11.38 2.09
C LEU A 66 -7.90 -11.29 0.76
N ALA A 67 -8.55 -11.57 -0.37
CA ALA A 67 -7.95 -11.40 -1.69
C ALA A 67 -7.63 -9.92 -1.98
N LYS A 68 -8.53 -9.01 -1.61
CA LYS A 68 -8.35 -7.55 -1.73
C LYS A 68 -7.17 -7.07 -0.86
N ARG A 69 -7.07 -7.57 0.38
CA ARG A 69 -5.91 -7.32 1.27
C ARG A 69 -4.62 -7.84 0.66
N LYS A 70 -4.59 -9.09 0.17
CA LYS A 70 -3.40 -9.70 -0.45
C LYS A 70 -2.92 -8.88 -1.65
N ARG A 71 -3.84 -8.43 -2.50
CA ARG A 71 -3.54 -7.54 -3.64
C ARG A 71 -2.99 -6.20 -3.15
N PHE A 72 -3.62 -5.59 -2.15
CA PHE A 72 -3.15 -4.32 -1.56
C PHE A 72 -1.71 -4.43 -1.02
N VAL A 73 -1.41 -5.45 -0.21
CA VAL A 73 -0.07 -5.68 0.35
C VAL A 73 0.95 -5.94 -0.76
N ARG A 74 0.58 -6.71 -1.80
CA ARG A 74 1.46 -6.93 -2.96
C ARG A 74 1.76 -5.64 -3.70
N THR A 75 0.75 -4.81 -3.97
CA THR A 75 0.93 -3.51 -4.61
C THR A 75 1.77 -2.57 -3.77
N MET A 76 1.60 -2.56 -2.44
CA MET A 76 2.47 -1.79 -1.53
C MET A 76 3.93 -2.21 -1.67
N ARG A 77 4.19 -3.52 -1.59
CA ARG A 77 5.55 -4.05 -1.70
C ARG A 77 6.18 -3.73 -3.04
N GLN A 78 5.43 -3.91 -4.13
CA GLN A 78 5.87 -3.56 -5.48
C GLN A 78 6.17 -2.07 -5.60
N PHE A 79 5.28 -1.20 -5.11
CA PHE A 79 5.49 0.24 -5.14
C PHE A 79 6.76 0.65 -4.40
N VAL A 80 6.93 0.20 -3.15
CA VAL A 80 8.11 0.54 -2.34
C VAL A 80 9.39 0.03 -3.00
N PHE A 81 9.37 -1.19 -3.53
CA PHE A 81 10.52 -1.78 -4.20
C PHE A 81 10.87 -1.01 -5.48
N THR A 82 9.90 -0.77 -6.37
CA THR A 82 10.12 -0.06 -7.62
C THR A 82 10.56 1.38 -7.37
N ALA A 83 9.92 2.10 -6.45
CA ALA A 83 10.28 3.49 -6.12
C ALA A 83 11.69 3.59 -5.54
N THR A 84 12.05 2.69 -4.62
CA THR A 84 13.41 2.63 -4.05
C THR A 84 14.44 2.27 -5.13
N ALA A 85 14.15 1.28 -5.97
CA ALA A 85 15.05 0.88 -7.06
C ALA A 85 15.31 2.02 -8.05
N VAL A 86 14.26 2.75 -8.45
CA VAL A 86 14.38 3.92 -9.33
C VAL A 86 15.20 5.02 -8.65
N TYR A 87 14.95 5.30 -7.37
CA TYR A 87 15.72 6.29 -6.62
C TYR A 87 17.21 5.93 -6.55
N VAL A 88 17.54 4.69 -6.21
CA VAL A 88 18.92 4.19 -6.16
C VAL A 88 19.58 4.25 -7.54
N ALA A 89 18.87 3.85 -8.60
CA ALA A 89 19.39 3.92 -9.96
C ALA A 89 19.73 5.37 -10.37
N LEU A 90 18.85 6.33 -10.05
CA LEU A 90 19.09 7.76 -10.32
C LEU A 90 20.30 8.29 -9.54
N LEU A 91 20.47 7.87 -8.28
CA LEU A 91 21.65 8.23 -7.50
C LEU A 91 22.95 7.67 -8.09
N ILE A 92 22.95 6.42 -8.57
CA ILE A 92 24.10 5.80 -9.23
C ILE A 92 24.44 6.56 -10.51
N ILE A 93 23.45 6.85 -11.36
CA ILE A 93 23.63 7.60 -12.60
C ILE A 93 24.23 8.98 -12.31
N GLY A 94 23.67 9.70 -11.34
CA GLY A 94 24.19 11.01 -10.94
C GLY A 94 25.57 10.99 -10.27
N ALA A 95 26.01 9.83 -9.77
CA ALA A 95 27.36 9.66 -9.22
C ALA A 95 28.40 9.34 -10.31
N THR A 96 27.96 8.70 -11.40
CA THR A 96 28.79 8.35 -12.57
C THR A 96 28.94 9.47 -13.60
N LEU A 97 28.03 10.45 -13.59
CA LEU A 97 28.12 11.70 -14.35
C LEU A 97 28.99 12.74 -13.62
#